data_AF-A0A948U0Z1-F1
#
_entry.id   AF-A0A948U0Z1-F1
#
_cell.length_a   1.000
_cell.length_b   1.000
_cell.length_c   1.000
_cell.angle_alpha   90.00
_cell.angle_beta   90.00
_cell.angle_gamma   90.00
#
_symmetry.space_group_name_H-M   'P 1'
#
loop_
_entity.id
_entity.type
_entity.pdbx_description
1 polymer ?
#
loop_
_entity_poly.entity_id
_entity_poly.type
_entity_poly.pdbx_seq_one_letter_code
_entity_poly.pdbx_strand_id
1 'polypeptide(L)' 'MDTAVLTFRVPVEVKQQLDKLANVTHRSKSWLAGEAIRQYLDLEAWQIGEISQALSEADMGDFATDAEVAAVKAKYAA' A
#
# COMPACT_ATOMS: atom_id res chain seq x y z
N MET A 1 21.19 6.39 -7.22
CA MET A 1 19.93 6.62 -6.51
C MET A 1 20.21 7.60 -5.40
N ASP A 2 19.51 8.72 -5.41
CA ASP A 2 19.66 9.74 -4.38
C ASP A 2 18.97 9.27 -3.10
N THR A 3 19.53 9.61 -1.95
CA THR A 3 18.97 9.25 -0.64
C THR A 3 18.76 10.50 0.19
N ALA A 4 17.72 10.48 1.03
CA ALA A 4 17.39 11.56 1.96
C ALA A 4 17.37 11.01 3.39
N VAL A 5 17.69 11.88 4.37
CA VAL A 5 17.65 11.53 5.79
C VAL A 5 16.27 11.86 6.36
N LEU A 6 15.65 10.87 6.99
CA LEU A 6 14.39 11.03 7.72
C LEU A 6 14.64 10.83 9.22
N THR A 7 14.31 11.84 10.02
CA THR A 7 14.45 11.80 11.49
C THR A 7 13.08 11.84 12.13
N PHE A 8 12.75 10.84 12.94
CA PHE A 8 11.48 10.76 13.66
C PHE A 8 11.69 10.13 15.03
N ARG A 9 10.78 10.42 15.97
CA ARG A 9 10.74 9.77 17.28
C ARG A 9 9.84 8.54 17.21
N VAL A 10 10.26 7.48 17.87
CA VAL A 10 9.46 6.26 18.07
C VAL A 10 9.33 5.96 19.55
N PRO A 11 8.26 5.29 19.98
CA PRO A 11 8.18 4.71 21.32
C PRO A 11 9.38 3.81 21.62
N VAL A 12 9.77 3.74 22.90
CA VAL A 12 10.95 2.97 23.34
C VAL A 12 10.76 1.49 23.03
N GLU A 13 9.54 1.00 23.16
CA GLU A 13 9.14 -0.39 22.91
C GLU A 13 9.37 -0.75 21.44
N VAL A 14 9.00 0.15 20.51
CA VAL A 14 9.21 -0.02 19.07
C VAL A 14 10.69 -0.07 18.74
N LYS A 15 11.50 0.82 19.33
CA LYS A 15 12.96 0.79 19.17
C LYS A 15 13.54 -0.55 19.62
N GLN A 16 13.12 -1.07 20.76
CA GLN A 16 13.60 -2.36 21.30
C GLN A 16 13.20 -3.54 20.39
N GLN A 17 11.99 -3.53 19.85
CA GLN A 17 11.54 -4.54 18.87
C GLN A 17 12.41 -4.50 17.60
N LEU A 18 12.68 -3.29 17.09
CA LEU A 18 13.55 -3.09 15.93
C LEU A 18 14.99 -3.52 16.20
N ASP A 19 15.53 -3.26 17.39
CA ASP A 19 16.86 -3.72 17.82
C ASP A 19 16.95 -5.26 17.79
N LYS A 20 15.94 -5.96 18.32
CA LYS A 20 15.89 -7.43 18.31
C LYS A 20 15.80 -7.97 16.88
N LEU A 21 14.95 -7.38 16.04
CA LEU A 21 14.78 -7.80 14.66
C LEU A 21 16.06 -7.60 13.84
N ALA A 22 16.73 -6.46 14.01
CA ALA A 22 18.01 -6.17 13.39
C ALA A 22 19.07 -7.24 13.72
N ASN A 23 19.16 -7.63 14.99
CA ASN A 23 20.11 -8.64 15.44
C ASN A 23 19.85 -10.02 14.81
N VAL A 24 18.59 -10.47 14.77
CA VAL A 24 18.24 -11.80 14.25
C VAL A 24 18.34 -11.86 12.71
N THR A 25 18.05 -10.76 12.03
CA THR A 25 18.07 -10.70 10.55
C THR A 25 19.42 -10.29 9.97
N HIS A 26 20.39 -9.92 10.81
CA HIS A 26 21.68 -9.34 10.40
C HIS A 26 21.52 -8.11 9.48
N ARG A 27 20.49 -7.30 9.73
CA ARG A 27 20.21 -6.06 8.98
C ARG A 27 20.38 -4.85 9.89
N SER A 28 20.72 -3.71 9.29
CA SER A 28 20.75 -2.46 10.03
C SER A 28 19.32 -1.98 10.33
N LYS A 29 19.15 -1.27 11.45
CA LYS A 29 17.87 -0.65 11.81
C LYS A 29 17.35 0.28 10.72
N SER A 30 18.23 1.08 10.12
CA SER A 30 17.86 2.02 9.06
C SER A 30 17.37 1.28 7.82
N TRP A 31 17.97 0.13 7.49
CA TRP A 31 17.51 -0.70 6.39
C TRP A 31 16.11 -1.26 6.66
N LEU A 32 15.89 -1.83 7.86
CA LEU A 32 14.58 -2.37 8.25
C LEU A 32 13.49 -1.29 8.31
N ALA A 33 13.82 -0.11 8.83
CA ALA A 33 12.89 1.02 8.87
C ALA A 33 12.53 1.50 7.46
N GLY A 34 13.52 1.64 6.56
CA GLY A 34 13.28 2.00 5.18
C GLY A 34 12.47 0.95 4.41
N GLU A 35 12.72 -0.33 4.67
CA GLU A 35 11.96 -1.44 4.10
C GLU A 35 10.50 -1.42 4.58
N ALA A 36 10.26 -1.25 5.88
CA ALA A 36 8.90 -1.16 6.44
C ALA A 36 8.13 0.05 5.89
N ILE A 37 8.77 1.21 5.76
CA ILE A 37 8.16 2.40 5.16
C ILE A 37 7.81 2.15 3.70
N ARG A 38 8.70 1.53 2.92
CA ARG A 38 8.44 1.20 1.51
C ARG A 38 7.24 0.27 1.38
N GLN A 39 7.20 -0.80 2.16
CA GLN A 39 6.08 -1.76 2.12
C GLN A 39 4.75 -1.09 2.50
N TYR A 40 4.76 -0.19 3.49
CA TYR A 40 3.58 0.58 3.85
C TYR A 40 3.14 1.50 2.70
N LEU A 41 4.07 2.23 2.09
CA LEU A 41 3.77 3.11 0.96
C LEU A 41 3.25 2.33 -0.25
N ASP A 42 3.86 1.19 -0.58
CA ASP A 42 3.44 0.35 -1.71
C ASP A 42 2.01 -0.17 -1.50
N LEU A 43 1.68 -0.58 -0.26
CA LEU A 43 0.33 -1.02 0.10
C LEU A 43 -0.71 0.09 -0.06
N GLU A 44 -0.43 1.28 0.46
CA GLU A 44 -1.35 2.42 0.42
C GLU A 44 -1.44 3.04 -0.98
N ALA A 45 -0.32 3.10 -1.72
CA ALA A 45 -0.26 3.71 -3.04
C ALA A 45 -1.13 2.96 -4.05
N TRP A 46 -1.17 1.62 -3.98
CA TRP A 46 -2.08 0.84 -4.81
C TRP A 46 -3.54 1.26 -4.57
N GLN A 47 -3.96 1.35 -3.30
CA GLN A 47 -5.33 1.68 -2.96
C GLN A 47 -5.70 3.11 -3.38
N ILE A 48 -4.82 4.07 -3.16
CA ILE A 48 -5.03 5.47 -3.55
C ILE A 48 -5.11 5.58 -5.08
N GLY A 49 -4.26 4.85 -5.80
CA GLY A 49 -4.25 4.80 -7.27
C GLY A 49 -5.58 4.30 -7.84
N GLU A 50 -6.05 3.14 -7.37
CA GLU A 50 -7.31 2.54 -7.82
C GLU A 50 -8.51 3.45 -7.53
N ILE A 51 -8.57 4.04 -6.33
CA ILE A 51 -9.66 4.97 -5.98
C ILE A 51 -9.63 6.21 -6.88
N SER A 52 -8.44 6.78 -7.11
CA SER A 52 -8.31 7.98 -7.95
C SER A 52 -8.71 7.69 -9.40
N GLN A 53 -8.35 6.51 -9.92
CA GLN A 53 -8.74 6.07 -11.25
C GLN A 53 -10.26 5.84 -11.34
N ALA A 54 -10.85 5.11 -10.40
CA ALA A 54 -12.28 4.84 -10.38
C ALA A 54 -13.11 6.13 -10.28
N LEU A 55 -12.64 7.12 -9.49
CA LEU A 55 -13.26 8.45 -9.45
C LEU A 55 -13.18 9.15 -10.80
N SER A 56 -12.03 9.10 -11.47
CA SER A 56 -11.88 9.69 -12.81
C SER A 56 -12.77 9.02 -13.85
N GLU A 57 -12.91 7.70 -13.82
CA GLU A 57 -13.80 6.93 -14.71
C GLU A 57 -15.26 7.31 -14.46
N ALA A 58 -15.67 7.41 -13.19
CA ALA A 58 -17.00 7.83 -12.78
C ALA A 58 -17.32 9.26 -13.21
N ASP A 59 -16.38 10.20 -13.05
CA ASP A 59 -16.53 11.59 -13.50
C ASP A 59 -16.64 11.69 -15.03
N MET A 60 -16.02 10.77 -15.77
CA MET A 60 -16.16 10.65 -17.23
C MET A 60 -17.43 9.90 -17.65
N GLY A 61 -18.21 9.36 -16.71
CA GLY A 61 -19.40 8.57 -16.99
C GLY A 61 -19.10 7.19 -17.56
N ASP A 62 -17.88 6.68 -17.38
CA ASP A 62 -17.43 5.37 -17.86
C ASP A 62 -17.97 4.25 -16.95
N PHE A 63 -19.29 4.07 -17.00
CA PHE A 63 -19.99 3.02 -16.28
C PHE A 63 -20.40 1.90 -17.22
N ALA A 64 -20.39 0.67 -16.71
CA ALA A 64 -20.96 -0.47 -17.41
C ALA A 64 -22.43 -0.21 -17.77
N THR A 65 -22.80 -0.63 -18.97
CA THR A 65 -24.19 -0.59 -19.45
C THR A 65 -25.05 -1.63 -18.73
N ASP A 66 -26.37 -1.43 -18.74
CA ASP A 66 -27.33 -2.38 -18.15
C ASP A 66 -27.17 -3.81 -18.71
N ALA A 67 -26.83 -3.92 -19.99
CA ALA A 67 -26.61 -5.20 -20.67
C ALA A 67 -25.34 -5.92 -20.15
N GLU A 68 -24.26 -5.19 -19.91
CA GLU A 68 -23.02 -5.74 -19.35
C GLU A 68 -23.23 -6.17 -17.90
N VAL A 69 -23.95 -5.36 -17.11
CA VAL A 69 -24.32 -5.71 -15.73
C VAL A 69 -25.20 -6.97 -15.69
N ALA A 70 -26.16 -7.11 -16.61
CA ALA A 70 -27.00 -8.29 -16.72
C ALA A 70 -26.20 -9.55 -17.09
N ALA A 71 -25.23 -9.43 -18.00
CA ALA A 71 -24.36 -10.54 -18.41
C ALA A 71 -23.47 -11.03 -17.25
N VAL A 72 -22.90 -10.12 -16.46
CA VAL A 72 -22.11 -10.48 -15.27
C VAL A 72 -22.98 -11.18 -14.23
N LYS A 73 -24.18 -10.66 -13.94
CA LYS A 73 -25.12 -11.30 -13.00
C LYS A 73 -25.47 -12.72 -13.44
N ALA A 74 -25.79 -12.94 -14.72
CA ALA A 74 -26.10 -14.26 -15.24
C ALA A 74 -24.92 -15.24 -15.16
N LYS A 75 -23.68 -14.76 -15.36
CA LYS A 75 -22.46 -15.58 -15.30
C LYS A 75 -22.18 -16.15 -13.90
N TYR A 76 -22.54 -15.42 -12.84
CA TYR A 76 -22.24 -15.79 -11.45
C TYR A 76 -23.48 -16.15 -10.62
N ALA A 77 -24.65 -16.36 -11.24
CA ALA A 77 -25.89 -16.74 -10.57
C ALA A 77 -25.96 -18.22 -10.11
N ALA A 78 -24.81 -18.85 -9.82
CA ALA A 78 -24.73 -20.22 -9.33
C ALA A 78 -24.60 -20.28 -7.81
#